data_AF-A0A6H5GN98-F1
#
_entry.id   AF-A0A6H5GN98-F1
#
_cell.length_a   1.000
_cell.length_b   1.000
_cell.length_c   1.000
_cell.angle_alpha   90.00
_cell.angle_beta   90.00
_cell.angle_gamma   90.00
#
_symmetry.space_group_name_H-M   'P 1'
#
loop_
_entity.id
_entity.type
_entity.pdbx_description
1 polymer ?
#
loop_
_entity_poly.entity_id
_entity_poly.type
_entity_poly.pdbx_seq_one_letter_code
_entity_poly.pdbx_strand_id
1 'polypeptide(L)'
;MIKLGHNFTFQNMEASQEEIVNAYRRLSKLFHPDKHTDPIRKREAEFLFNKVKQAYEVLKDPHQRAIYDSVGVKGLETEGWEIIQRTKTPAEIRDEYDRLARQREERRLQQRTNPKGSVTVNVNAVELFNPYEDGYEDELAGTFGAEMSYGAEKKISEQSTVAATIVIGVPSGVTLRLRLSRASQNYLMPIQLCDEVLPSPIFYATIAPLLTYAIVKKLVIDPIVNEEKATKRQRQKETYRNRMAEKKKEARAAVDLMSNTFARIRAEEEARRGLVIVSAEYGKLELQGANGSGATGDPNLRRQESDDMGPPEPEHIDVTVPLQCLVKDSKLIVHDSTKSQLAGFYDPCVGEDKHLRVQYLFHSQLHETTIADNEALRIPRQCEWNFLFSSRSKTSLVTRGKPNGKILEALGNSGKSKI
;
A
#
# COMPACT_ATOMS: atom_id res chain seq x y z
N MET A 1 6.96 14.73 21.81
CA MET A 1 7.85 14.98 22.99
C MET A 1 9.06 14.05 22.91
N ILE A 2 10.23 14.56 22.48
CA ILE A 2 11.47 13.76 22.45
C ILE A 2 12.00 13.65 23.89
N LYS A 3 11.74 12.53 24.57
CA LYS A 3 12.32 12.25 25.89
C LYS A 3 13.78 11.80 25.73
N LEU A 4 14.70 12.74 25.79
CA LEU A 4 16.09 12.48 26.14
C LEU A 4 16.12 12.40 27.67
N GLY A 5 16.66 11.31 28.23
CA GLY A 5 16.50 10.93 29.65
C GLY A 5 16.76 12.04 30.69
N HIS A 6 16.22 11.80 31.90
CA HIS A 6 16.27 12.60 33.12
C HIS A 6 17.06 13.93 33.02
N ASN A 7 16.33 15.03 32.80
CA ASN A 7 16.72 16.46 32.88
C ASN A 7 16.93 17.25 31.58
N PHE A 8 16.79 16.67 30.37
CA PHE A 8 16.87 17.46 29.13
C PHE A 8 15.67 17.21 28.22
N THR A 9 14.56 17.88 28.51
CA THR A 9 13.36 17.84 27.65
C THR A 9 13.37 19.05 26.71
N PHE A 10 13.23 18.81 25.41
CA PHE A 10 12.71 19.84 24.51
C PHE A 10 11.25 20.04 24.91
N GLN A 11 11.02 21.00 25.80
CA GLN A 11 9.80 21.08 26.60
C GLN A 11 8.61 21.69 25.84
N ASN A 12 8.84 22.31 24.67
CA ASN A 12 7.79 22.91 23.84
C ASN A 12 7.58 22.13 22.54
N MET A 13 6.38 21.59 22.35
CA MET A 13 5.90 21.08 21.07
C MET A 13 5.83 22.17 19.99
N GLU A 14 5.79 23.44 20.40
CA GLU A 14 5.68 24.62 19.53
C GLU A 14 6.99 25.41 19.39
N ALA A 15 8.15 24.80 19.67
CA ALA A 15 9.42 25.50 19.54
C ALA A 15 9.66 25.97 18.09
N SER A 16 10.07 27.22 17.94
CA SER A 16 10.43 27.83 16.65
C SER A 16 11.70 27.18 16.08
N GLN A 17 11.88 27.19 14.76
CA GLN A 17 13.09 26.69 14.11
C GLN A 17 14.37 27.37 14.64
N GLU A 18 14.30 28.67 14.95
CA GLU A 18 15.43 29.41 15.51
C GLU A 18 15.80 28.93 16.93
N GLU A 19 14.80 28.61 17.75
CA GLU A 19 15.01 28.07 19.10
C GLU A 19 15.65 26.68 19.04
N ILE A 20 15.23 25.85 18.10
CA ILE A 20 15.78 24.51 17.87
C ILE A 20 17.26 24.60 17.46
N VAL A 21 17.60 25.50 16.53
CA VAL A 21 18.99 25.74 16.10
C VAL A 21 19.85 26.27 17.26
N ASN A 22 19.34 27.22 18.04
CA ASN A 22 20.06 27.79 19.18
C ASN A 22 20.27 26.78 20.31
N ALA A 23 19.26 25.95 20.59
CA ALA A 23 19.37 24.83 21.53
C ALA A 23 20.41 23.81 21.06
N TYR A 24 20.38 23.42 19.77
CA TYR A 24 21.36 22.50 19.19
C TYR A 24 22.80 23.02 19.34
N ARG A 25 23.05 24.29 18.99
CA ARG A 25 24.39 24.91 19.12
C ARG A 25 24.90 24.90 20.56
N ARG A 26 24.04 25.20 21.52
CA ARG A 26 24.39 25.20 22.95
C ARG A 26 24.68 23.79 23.46
N LEU A 27 23.80 22.83 23.21
CA LEU A 27 23.95 21.45 23.67
C LEU A 27 25.15 20.75 22.99
N SER A 28 25.37 21.00 21.70
CA SER A 28 26.54 20.48 20.97
C SER A 28 27.86 20.97 21.56
N LYS A 29 27.93 22.25 21.99
CA LYS A 29 29.11 22.81 22.66
C LYS A 29 29.32 22.26 24.07
N LEU A 30 28.27 21.78 24.75
CA LEU A 30 28.35 21.22 26.10
C LEU A 30 28.77 19.74 26.06
N PHE A 31 28.25 18.97 25.12
CA PHE A 31 28.48 17.52 25.00
C PHE A 31 29.55 17.15 23.98
N HIS A 32 30.36 18.09 23.49
CA HIS A 32 31.44 17.79 22.55
C HIS A 32 32.48 16.85 23.19
N PRO A 33 32.88 15.74 22.54
CA PRO A 33 33.77 14.73 23.14
C PRO A 33 35.14 15.31 23.55
N ASP A 34 35.63 16.34 22.85
CA ASP A 34 36.91 17.00 23.16
C ASP A 34 36.92 17.79 24.47
N LYS A 35 35.75 18.09 25.06
CA LYS A 35 35.68 18.82 26.33
C LYS A 35 35.75 17.93 27.57
N HIS A 36 35.73 16.61 27.38
CA HIS A 36 35.67 15.64 28.48
C HIS A 36 36.91 14.75 28.46
N THR A 37 37.77 14.90 29.46
CA THR A 37 39.04 14.16 29.57
C THR A 37 38.84 12.75 30.15
N ASP A 38 37.85 12.57 31.04
CA ASP A 38 37.58 11.29 31.69
C ASP A 38 36.96 10.28 30.71
N PRO A 39 37.42 9.02 30.65
CA PRO A 39 36.93 8.04 29.68
C PRO A 39 35.44 7.69 29.85
N ILE A 40 34.90 7.76 31.07
CA ILE A 40 33.48 7.51 31.36
C ILE A 40 32.63 8.69 30.87
N ARG A 41 32.99 9.92 31.27
CA ARG A 41 32.27 11.14 30.87
C ARG A 41 32.36 11.40 29.37
N LYS A 42 33.48 11.03 28.74
CA LYS A 42 33.65 11.12 27.29
C LYS A 42 32.65 10.24 26.54
N ARG A 43 32.43 8.98 27.00
CA ARG A 43 31.41 8.09 26.42
C ARG A 43 29.99 8.64 26.62
N GLU A 44 29.67 9.17 27.79
CA GLU A 44 28.36 9.78 28.04
C GLU A 44 28.12 11.02 27.19
N ALA A 45 29.13 11.89 27.06
CA ALA A 45 29.08 13.07 26.21
C ALA A 45 28.89 12.70 24.74
N GLU A 46 29.61 11.69 24.25
CA GLU A 46 29.45 11.16 22.88
C GLU A 46 28.04 10.62 22.64
N PHE A 47 27.49 9.84 23.58
CA PHE A 47 26.11 9.34 23.50
C PHE A 47 25.09 10.48 23.44
N LEU A 48 25.22 11.48 24.32
CA LEU A 48 24.32 12.64 24.35
C LEU A 48 24.48 13.52 23.12
N PHE A 49 25.71 13.72 22.63
CA PHE A 49 25.99 14.47 21.41
C PHE A 49 25.30 13.84 20.19
N ASN A 50 25.43 12.52 20.03
CA ASN A 50 24.77 11.80 18.94
C ASN A 50 23.24 11.89 19.04
N LYS A 51 22.68 11.80 20.25
CA LYS A 51 21.25 11.97 20.49
C LYS A 51 20.74 13.37 20.15
N VAL A 52 21.49 14.39 20.53
CA VAL A 52 21.18 15.80 20.23
C VAL A 52 21.27 16.06 18.73
N LYS A 53 22.27 15.49 18.05
CA LYS A 53 22.42 15.55 16.59
C LYS A 53 21.24 14.91 15.87
N GLN A 54 20.86 13.69 16.25
CA GLN A 54 19.72 12.99 15.66
C GLN A 54 18.40 13.76 15.88
N ALA A 55 18.19 14.30 17.10
CA ALA A 55 17.02 15.12 17.39
C ALA A 55 16.98 16.39 16.52
N TYR A 56 18.12 17.04 16.33
CA TYR A 56 18.21 18.21 15.46
C TYR A 56 17.93 17.87 13.99
N GLU A 57 18.44 16.76 13.47
CA GLU A 57 18.19 16.33 12.09
C GLU A 57 16.69 16.14 11.82
N VAL A 58 15.97 15.48 12.74
CA VAL A 58 14.52 15.27 12.66
C VAL A 58 13.73 16.57 12.81
N LEU A 59 14.12 17.43 13.76
CA LEU A 59 13.38 18.67 14.05
C LEU A 59 13.64 19.79 13.03
N LYS A 60 14.78 19.75 12.34
CA LYS A 60 15.16 20.71 11.30
C LYS A 60 14.24 20.62 10.09
N ASP A 61 13.82 19.42 9.69
CA ASP A 61 12.90 19.22 8.58
C ASP A 61 11.44 19.26 9.08
N PRO A 62 10.61 20.22 8.63
CA PRO A 62 9.19 20.27 8.98
C PRO A 62 8.44 18.96 8.70
N HIS A 63 8.82 18.22 7.65
CA HIS A 63 8.17 16.97 7.29
C HIS A 63 8.50 15.85 8.29
N GLN A 64 9.78 15.67 8.61
CA GLN A 64 10.20 14.68 9.61
C GLN A 64 9.66 15.01 11.01
N ARG A 65 9.57 16.30 11.36
CA ARG A 65 8.91 16.75 12.59
C ARG A 65 7.43 16.35 12.61
N ALA A 66 6.68 16.56 11.53
CA ALA A 66 5.28 16.17 11.44
C ALA A 66 5.06 14.65 11.57
N ILE A 67 5.94 13.83 10.97
CA ILE A 67 5.93 12.37 11.12
C ILE A 67 6.22 11.97 12.57
N TYR A 68 7.22 12.59 13.17
CA TYR A 68 7.59 12.33 14.55
C TYR A 68 6.47 12.70 15.52
N ASP A 69 5.80 13.83 15.29
CA ASP A 69 4.71 14.31 16.15
C ASP A 69 3.44 13.45 16.02
N SER A 70 3.19 12.84 14.85
CA SER A 70 2.01 11.99 14.59
C SER A 70 2.22 10.52 14.94
N VAL A 71 3.35 9.92 14.57
CA VAL A 71 3.62 8.47 14.66
C VAL A 71 4.76 8.15 15.66
N GLY A 72 5.62 9.12 15.95
CA GLY A 72 6.80 8.94 16.80
C GLY A 72 8.02 8.40 16.05
N VAL A 73 8.99 7.85 16.80
CA VAL A 73 10.27 7.35 16.26
C VAL A 73 10.06 6.29 15.16
N LYS A 74 9.03 5.44 15.31
CA LYS A 74 8.73 4.35 14.35
C LYS A 74 8.40 4.86 12.94
N GLY A 75 7.80 6.05 12.83
CA GLY A 75 7.48 6.65 11.54
C GLY A 75 8.73 7.02 10.75
N LEU A 76 9.79 7.45 11.44
CA LEU A 76 11.06 7.86 10.84
C LEU A 76 11.90 6.67 10.33
N GLU A 77 11.75 5.49 10.94
CA GLU A 77 12.46 4.25 10.56
C GLU A 77 11.79 3.50 9.39
N THR A 78 10.61 3.95 8.96
CA THR A 78 9.86 3.29 7.91
C THR A 78 10.36 3.75 6.54
N GLU A 79 10.95 2.83 5.76
CA GLU A 79 11.37 3.07 4.38
C GLU A 79 10.15 3.13 3.46
N GLY A 80 10.12 4.05 2.48
CA GLY A 80 9.03 4.18 1.51
C GLY A 80 8.18 5.44 1.62
N TRP A 81 8.60 6.45 2.39
CA TRP A 81 8.06 7.80 2.25
C TRP A 81 8.42 8.34 0.86
N GLU A 82 7.53 8.19 -0.12
CA GLU A 82 7.66 8.93 -1.37
C GLU A 82 7.55 10.42 -1.03
N ILE A 83 8.58 11.19 -1.38
CA ILE A 83 8.68 12.62 -1.12
C ILE A 83 7.68 13.34 -2.02
N ILE A 84 6.41 13.32 -1.65
CA ILE A 84 5.42 14.26 -2.15
C ILE A 84 5.39 15.40 -1.13
N GLN A 85 5.95 16.54 -1.50
CA GLN A 85 5.98 17.70 -0.63
C GLN A 85 4.57 18.29 -0.42
N ARG A 86 4.29 18.57 0.87
CA ARG A 86 3.28 19.47 1.48
C ARG A 86 1.95 18.85 1.97
N THR A 87 1.73 19.09 3.28
CA THR A 87 0.44 19.23 4.01
C THR A 87 -0.49 18.01 4.08
N LYS A 88 0.00 16.87 4.58
CA LYS A 88 -0.90 15.84 5.12
C LYS A 88 -1.25 16.15 6.58
N THR A 89 -2.51 15.99 6.94
CA THR A 89 -2.96 16.15 8.34
C THR A 89 -2.33 15.06 9.23
N PRO A 90 -2.19 15.27 10.56
CA PRO A 90 -1.65 14.23 11.44
C PRO A 90 -2.40 12.88 11.36
N ALA A 91 -3.70 12.92 11.05
CA ALA A 91 -4.51 11.72 10.81
C ALA A 91 -4.15 11.02 9.49
N GLU A 92 -3.96 11.77 8.41
CA GLU A 92 -3.52 11.23 7.11
C GLU A 92 -2.12 10.63 7.18
N ILE A 93 -1.17 11.27 7.88
CA ILE A 93 0.18 10.75 8.08
C ILE A 93 0.12 9.39 8.80
N ARG A 94 -0.78 9.27 9.79
CA ARG A 94 -0.99 8.03 10.54
C ARG A 94 -1.63 6.95 9.68
N ASP A 95 -2.64 7.30 8.86
CA ASP A 95 -3.28 6.39 7.92
C ASP A 95 -2.28 5.89 6.85
N GLU A 96 -1.37 6.74 6.36
CA GLU A 96 -0.31 6.34 5.43
C GLU A 96 0.73 5.42 6.06
N TYR A 97 1.18 5.74 7.28
CA TYR A 97 2.06 4.85 8.04
C TYR A 97 1.42 3.47 8.22
N ASP A 98 0.14 3.41 8.57
CA ASP A 98 -0.58 2.14 8.73
C ASP A 98 -0.68 1.36 7.39
N ARG A 99 -0.85 2.05 6.26
CA ARG A 99 -0.82 1.42 4.92
C ARG A 99 0.55 0.85 4.58
N LEU A 100 1.62 1.63 4.75
CA LEU A 100 2.99 1.19 4.49
C LEU A 100 3.40 0.04 5.41
N ALA A 101 3.00 0.10 6.69
CA ALA A 101 3.25 -0.96 7.66
C ALA A 101 2.60 -2.28 7.20
N ARG A 102 1.34 -2.25 6.74
CA ARG A 102 0.63 -3.43 6.20
C ARG A 102 1.33 -3.98 4.95
N GLN A 103 1.67 -3.12 3.98
CA GLN A 103 2.37 -3.55 2.76
C GLN A 103 3.74 -4.18 3.08
N ARG A 104 4.49 -3.61 4.03
CA ARG A 104 5.77 -4.16 4.48
C ARG A 104 5.57 -5.50 5.16
N GLU A 105 4.55 -5.64 5.99
CA GLU A 105 4.20 -6.90 6.65
C GLU A 105 3.82 -7.98 5.63
N GLU A 106 3.02 -7.63 4.61
CA GLU A 106 2.66 -8.53 3.50
C GLU A 106 3.88 -8.95 2.69
N ARG A 107 4.74 -8.01 2.29
CA ARG A 107 6.00 -8.31 1.58
C ARG A 107 6.91 -9.20 2.41
N ARG A 108 7.00 -8.92 3.73
CA ARG A 108 7.75 -9.73 4.70
C ARG A 108 7.16 -11.13 4.79
N LEU A 109 5.84 -11.29 4.75
CA LEU A 109 5.15 -12.59 4.74
C LEU A 109 5.39 -13.35 3.43
N GLN A 110 5.38 -12.68 2.29
CA GLN A 110 5.60 -13.29 0.97
C GLN A 110 7.06 -13.75 0.79
N GLN A 111 8.04 -12.96 1.21
CA GLN A 111 9.45 -13.37 1.20
C GLN A 111 9.73 -14.57 2.13
N ARG A 112 8.88 -14.79 3.15
CA ARG A 112 9.01 -15.92 4.09
C ARG A 112 8.47 -17.24 3.53
N THR A 113 7.48 -17.22 2.64
CA THR A 113 6.81 -18.44 2.16
C THR A 113 7.42 -19.02 0.89
N ASN A 114 8.38 -18.33 0.28
CA ASN A 114 9.01 -18.80 -0.96
C ASN A 114 9.87 -20.05 -0.67
N PRO A 115 9.61 -21.20 -1.32
CA PRO A 115 10.43 -22.40 -1.15
C PRO A 115 11.86 -22.14 -1.64
N LYS A 116 12.85 -22.67 -0.91
CA LYS A 116 14.26 -22.64 -1.35
C LYS A 116 14.71 -24.07 -1.64
N GLY A 117 15.29 -24.29 -2.81
CA GLY A 117 15.92 -25.56 -3.17
C GLY A 117 17.43 -25.49 -2.94
N SER A 118 18.03 -26.59 -2.47
CA SER A 118 19.48 -26.73 -2.39
C SER A 118 19.92 -28.04 -3.05
N VAL A 119 21.04 -27.98 -3.78
CA VAL A 119 21.70 -29.12 -4.41
C VAL A 119 23.17 -29.05 -4.03
N THR A 120 23.69 -30.10 -3.40
CA THR A 120 25.09 -30.18 -2.93
C THR A 120 25.70 -31.49 -3.42
N VAL A 121 26.86 -31.40 -4.06
CA VAL A 121 27.66 -32.54 -4.51
C VAL A 121 28.93 -32.58 -3.68
N ASN A 122 29.14 -33.69 -2.96
CA ASN A 122 30.34 -33.96 -2.17
C ASN A 122 31.13 -35.08 -2.85
N VAL A 123 32.44 -34.89 -3.02
CA VAL A 123 33.34 -35.88 -3.61
C VAL A 123 34.41 -36.19 -2.58
N ASN A 124 34.46 -37.44 -2.09
CA ASN A 124 35.54 -37.90 -1.23
C ASN A 124 36.68 -38.44 -2.11
N ALA A 125 37.77 -37.68 -2.19
CA ALA A 125 38.96 -38.04 -2.96
C ALA A 125 40.15 -38.43 -2.07
N VAL A 126 39.95 -38.70 -0.77
CA VAL A 126 41.05 -38.99 0.16
C VAL A 126 41.90 -40.18 -0.31
N GLU A 127 41.26 -41.24 -0.83
CA GLU A 127 41.96 -42.41 -1.35
C GLU A 127 42.81 -42.09 -2.60
N LEU A 128 42.49 -41.05 -3.36
CA LEU A 128 43.25 -40.64 -4.55
C LEU A 128 44.62 -40.03 -4.19
N PHE A 129 44.81 -39.60 -2.94
CA PHE A 129 46.01 -38.87 -2.50
C PHE A 129 46.79 -39.57 -1.38
N ASN A 130 46.41 -40.80 -0.99
CA ASN A 130 47.17 -41.60 -0.04
C ASN A 130 48.29 -42.39 -0.76
N PRO A 131 49.58 -42.03 -0.58
CA PRO A 131 50.68 -42.65 -1.32
C PRO A 131 51.23 -43.94 -0.66
N TYR A 132 50.52 -44.56 0.28
CA TYR A 132 51.01 -45.70 1.04
C TYR A 132 49.95 -46.78 1.18
N GLU A 133 50.05 -47.82 0.34
CA GLU A 133 49.79 -49.23 0.70
C GLU A 133 50.35 -50.12 -0.42
N ASP A 134 51.67 -50.37 -0.37
CA ASP A 134 52.30 -51.47 -1.08
C ASP A 134 52.25 -52.71 -0.18
N GLY A 135 51.42 -53.70 -0.51
CA GLY A 135 51.39 -54.98 0.19
C GLY A 135 50.21 -55.87 -0.18
N TYR A 136 50.41 -56.72 -1.20
CA TYR A 136 49.54 -57.79 -1.70
C TYR A 136 48.47 -58.34 -0.73
N GLU A 137 47.19 -58.11 -1.06
CA GLU A 137 46.18 -59.16 -1.27
C GLU A 137 45.09 -58.62 -2.22
N ASP A 138 44.74 -59.43 -3.23
CA ASP A 138 43.65 -59.22 -4.19
C ASP A 138 42.30 -59.27 -3.44
N GLU A 139 41.74 -58.13 -3.04
CA GLU A 139 40.28 -57.95 -2.91
C GLU A 139 39.88 -56.48 -2.69
N LEU A 140 38.89 -56.03 -3.46
CA LEU A 140 38.15 -54.78 -3.38
C LEU A 140 38.87 -53.48 -3.75
N ALA A 141 38.56 -52.98 -4.94
CA ALA A 141 38.70 -51.58 -5.31
C ALA A 141 38.22 -50.67 -4.15
N GLY A 142 39.13 -49.82 -3.65
CA GLY A 142 38.85 -48.82 -2.63
C GLY A 142 37.60 -48.01 -2.97
N THR A 143 36.75 -47.80 -1.96
CA THR A 143 35.45 -47.15 -2.10
C THR A 143 35.61 -45.66 -2.38
N PHE A 144 35.89 -45.29 -3.63
CA PHE A 144 35.73 -43.91 -4.10
C PHE A 144 34.28 -43.47 -3.86
N GLY A 145 34.08 -42.66 -2.81
CA GLY A 145 32.77 -42.25 -2.36
C GLY A 145 32.35 -40.91 -2.98
N ALA A 146 31.35 -40.92 -3.86
CA ALA A 146 30.65 -39.72 -4.29
C ALA A 146 29.28 -39.65 -3.59
N GLU A 147 28.94 -38.49 -3.04
CA GLU A 147 27.65 -38.22 -2.40
C GLU A 147 26.98 -37.02 -3.08
N MET A 148 25.82 -37.24 -3.67
CA MET A 148 24.93 -36.20 -4.18
C MET A 148 23.77 -36.00 -3.22
N SER A 149 23.44 -34.76 -2.90
CA SER A 149 22.26 -34.44 -2.11
C SER A 149 21.44 -33.34 -2.75
N TYR A 150 20.12 -33.46 -2.68
CA TYR A 150 19.19 -32.43 -3.11
C TYR A 150 18.01 -32.37 -2.16
N GLY A 151 17.44 -31.19 -1.96
CA GLY A 151 16.34 -31.01 -1.03
C GLY A 151 15.61 -29.71 -1.19
N ALA A 152 14.50 -29.61 -0.46
CA ALA A 152 13.69 -28.41 -0.36
C ALA A 152 13.54 -28.01 1.11
N GLU A 153 13.67 -26.72 1.37
CA GLU A 153 13.35 -26.12 2.66
C GLU A 153 12.19 -25.14 2.52
N LYS A 154 11.33 -25.14 3.55
CA LYS A 154 10.21 -24.22 3.67
C LYS A 154 10.06 -23.72 5.09
N LYS A 155 9.98 -22.40 5.23
CA LYS A 155 9.66 -21.76 6.50
C LYS A 155 8.15 -21.82 6.75
N ILE A 156 7.75 -22.45 7.85
CA ILE A 156 6.33 -22.68 8.20
C ILE A 156 5.83 -21.68 9.26
N SER A 157 6.71 -21.14 10.11
CA SER A 157 6.36 -20.12 11.12
C SER A 157 7.49 -19.09 11.28
N GLU A 158 7.35 -18.13 12.19
CA GLU A 158 8.41 -17.14 12.45
C GLU A 158 9.74 -17.77 12.90
N GLN A 159 9.65 -18.85 13.67
CA GLN A 159 10.78 -19.55 14.28
C GLN A 159 10.89 -21.01 13.83
N SER A 160 10.04 -21.48 12.90
CA SER A 160 10.00 -22.89 12.48
C SER A 160 10.25 -23.05 10.98
N THR A 161 11.17 -23.95 10.66
CA THR A 161 11.61 -24.29 9.29
C THR A 161 11.61 -25.80 9.14
N VAL A 162 10.99 -26.29 8.07
CA VAL A 162 10.96 -27.71 7.71
C VAL A 162 11.77 -27.88 6.44
N ALA A 163 12.66 -28.87 6.42
CA ALA A 163 13.40 -29.26 5.23
C ALA A 163 13.40 -30.77 5.03
N ALA A 164 13.38 -31.19 3.78
CA ALA A 164 13.57 -32.57 3.37
C ALA A 164 14.73 -32.62 2.39
N THR A 165 15.77 -33.39 2.72
CA THR A 165 16.97 -33.54 1.88
C THR A 165 17.22 -35.01 1.64
N ILE A 166 17.38 -35.38 0.37
CA ILE A 166 17.74 -36.72 -0.05
C ILE A 166 19.24 -36.74 -0.28
N VAL A 167 19.90 -37.76 0.24
CA VAL A 167 21.33 -38.03 0.11
C VAL A 167 21.47 -39.35 -0.64
N ILE A 168 22.30 -39.36 -1.69
CA ILE A 168 22.54 -40.50 -2.56
C ILE A 168 24.05 -40.63 -2.72
N GLY A 169 24.65 -41.74 -2.32
CA GLY A 169 26.09 -41.92 -2.50
C GLY A 169 26.63 -43.25 -2.00
N VAL A 170 27.92 -43.47 -2.22
CA VAL A 170 28.66 -44.60 -1.64
C VAL A 170 29.59 -44.04 -0.58
N PRO A 171 29.66 -44.60 0.64
CA PRO A 171 28.97 -45.81 1.13
C PRO A 171 27.58 -45.56 1.75
N SER A 172 27.05 -44.34 1.69
CA SER A 172 25.85 -43.92 2.45
C SER A 172 24.51 -44.36 1.86
N GLY A 173 24.52 -45.04 0.71
CA GLY A 173 23.35 -45.52 -0.01
C GLY A 173 22.36 -44.39 -0.34
N VAL A 174 21.09 -44.61 0.00
CA VAL A 174 20.00 -43.64 -0.17
C VAL A 174 19.41 -43.30 1.20
N THR A 175 19.55 -42.04 1.63
CA THR A 175 19.07 -41.57 2.93
C THR A 175 18.20 -40.32 2.79
N LEU A 176 16.99 -40.34 3.36
CA LEU A 176 16.11 -39.18 3.49
C LEU A 176 16.33 -38.50 4.84
N ARG A 177 16.79 -37.25 4.84
CA ARG A 177 16.95 -36.41 6.04
C ARG A 177 15.78 -35.45 6.17
N LEU A 178 14.94 -35.65 7.18
CA LEU A 178 13.89 -34.70 7.57
C LEU A 178 14.43 -33.80 8.68
N ARG A 179 14.43 -32.48 8.44
CA ARG A 179 14.90 -31.48 9.41
C ARG A 179 13.75 -30.57 9.82
N LEU A 180 13.52 -30.45 11.13
CA LEU A 180 12.65 -29.45 11.74
C LEU A 180 13.51 -28.57 12.65
N SER A 181 13.73 -27.33 12.24
CA SER A 181 14.41 -26.32 13.06
C SER A 181 13.35 -25.45 13.72
N ARG A 182 13.25 -25.47 15.06
CA ARG A 182 12.35 -24.63 15.86
C ARG A 182 13.15 -23.80 16.86
N ALA A 183 13.15 -22.49 16.69
CA ALA A 183 13.93 -21.54 17.47
C ALA A 183 15.44 -21.92 17.49
N SER A 184 15.99 -22.31 18.63
CA SER A 184 17.38 -22.77 18.76
C SER A 184 17.55 -24.30 18.67
N GLN A 185 16.45 -25.05 18.53
CA GLN A 185 16.47 -26.51 18.49
C GLN A 185 16.39 -27.01 17.04
N ASN A 186 17.28 -27.93 16.69
CA ASN A 186 17.31 -28.57 15.39
C ASN A 186 17.02 -30.06 15.55
N TYR A 187 15.83 -30.49 15.14
CA TYR A 187 15.47 -31.90 15.07
C TYR A 187 15.84 -32.43 13.68
N LEU A 188 16.74 -33.41 13.64
CA LEU A 188 17.17 -34.08 12.41
C LEU A 188 16.82 -35.57 12.52
N MET A 189 16.01 -36.05 11.59
CA MET A 189 15.63 -37.46 11.50
C MET A 189 16.15 -38.03 10.18
N PRO A 190 17.32 -38.71 10.19
CA PRO A 190 17.82 -39.45 9.04
C PRO A 190 17.08 -40.78 8.92
N ILE A 191 16.47 -41.03 7.77
CA ILE A 191 15.78 -42.26 7.41
C ILE A 191 16.60 -42.92 6.30
N GLN A 192 17.36 -43.94 6.65
CA GLN A 192 18.14 -44.73 5.71
C GLN A 192 17.20 -45.71 4.99
N LEU A 193 17.13 -45.62 3.67
CA LEU A 193 16.22 -46.42 2.86
C LEU A 193 16.90 -47.65 2.28
N CYS A 194 18.16 -47.51 1.89
CA CYS A 194 18.98 -48.58 1.33
C CYS A 194 20.46 -48.23 1.45
N ASP A 195 21.32 -49.24 1.53
CA ASP A 195 22.78 -49.10 1.60
C ASP A 195 23.41 -49.02 0.20
N GLU A 196 22.65 -49.46 -0.82
CA GLU A 196 23.02 -49.39 -2.23
C GLU A 196 22.26 -48.29 -2.95
N VAL A 197 22.86 -47.74 -4.00
CA VAL A 197 22.25 -46.71 -4.84
C VAL A 197 21.28 -47.35 -5.82
N LEU A 198 20.04 -47.56 -5.37
CA LEU A 198 18.95 -48.11 -6.19
C LEU A 198 17.94 -47.03 -6.62
N PRO A 199 17.44 -47.05 -7.88
CA PRO A 199 16.47 -46.08 -8.36
C PRO A 199 15.12 -46.07 -7.60
N SER A 200 14.68 -47.24 -7.10
CA SER A 200 13.40 -47.39 -6.40
C SER A 200 13.36 -46.64 -5.06
N PRO A 201 14.33 -46.82 -4.12
CA PRO A 201 14.44 -45.97 -2.93
C PRO A 201 14.46 -44.48 -3.22
N ILE A 202 15.15 -44.04 -4.29
CA ILE A 202 15.20 -42.62 -4.67
C ILE A 202 13.82 -42.09 -5.07
N PHE A 203 13.04 -42.88 -5.81
CA PHE A 203 11.67 -42.55 -6.19
C PHE A 203 10.76 -42.40 -4.97
N TYR A 204 10.83 -43.33 -4.01
CA TYR A 204 10.03 -43.24 -2.78
C TYR A 204 10.48 -42.08 -1.88
N ALA A 205 11.80 -41.83 -1.79
CA ALA A 205 12.37 -40.72 -1.02
C ALA A 205 11.90 -39.35 -1.50
N THR A 206 11.63 -39.19 -2.79
CA THR A 206 11.16 -37.94 -3.39
C THR A 206 9.66 -37.77 -3.30
N ILE A 207 8.92 -38.78 -3.77
CA ILE A 207 7.48 -38.64 -3.99
C ILE A 207 6.70 -38.77 -2.68
N ALA A 208 7.11 -39.68 -1.78
CA ALA A 208 6.36 -39.89 -0.55
C ALA A 208 6.32 -38.63 0.35
N PRO A 209 7.43 -37.90 0.60
CA PRO A 209 7.39 -36.65 1.37
C PRO A 209 6.60 -35.53 0.70
N LEU A 210 6.66 -35.41 -0.63
CA LEU A 210 5.91 -34.41 -1.38
C LEU A 210 4.40 -34.66 -1.34
N LEU A 211 3.97 -35.91 -1.55
CA LEU A 211 2.57 -36.30 -1.44
C LEU A 211 2.05 -36.13 -0.01
N THR A 212 2.85 -36.56 0.98
CA THR A 212 2.50 -36.41 2.40
C THR A 212 2.33 -34.94 2.77
N TYR A 213 3.24 -34.07 2.31
CA TYR A 213 3.13 -32.63 2.49
C TYR A 213 1.87 -32.06 1.82
N ALA A 214 1.55 -32.47 0.59
CA ALA A 214 0.36 -32.00 -0.13
C ALA A 214 -0.94 -32.39 0.60
N ILE A 215 -1.02 -33.64 1.11
CA ILE A 215 -2.16 -34.14 1.87
C ILE A 215 -2.31 -33.35 3.18
N VAL A 216 -1.25 -33.26 3.99
CA VAL A 216 -1.27 -32.51 5.26
C VAL A 216 -1.61 -31.03 5.03
N LYS A 217 -1.07 -30.43 3.96
CA LYS A 217 -1.36 -29.05 3.61
C LYS A 217 -2.85 -28.85 3.31
N LYS A 218 -3.44 -29.69 2.44
CA LYS A 218 -4.84 -29.53 2.04
C LYS A 218 -5.83 -29.89 3.16
N LEU A 219 -5.55 -30.93 3.94
CA LEU A 219 -6.51 -31.45 4.92
C LEU A 219 -6.41 -30.79 6.29
N VAL A 220 -5.23 -30.27 6.67
CA VAL A 220 -5.00 -29.74 8.02
C VAL A 220 -4.61 -28.27 8.00
N ILE A 221 -3.60 -27.87 7.19
CA ILE A 221 -3.05 -26.52 7.26
C ILE A 221 -3.99 -25.49 6.61
N ASP A 222 -4.42 -25.73 5.38
CA ASP A 222 -5.26 -24.81 4.62
C ASP A 222 -6.61 -24.50 5.32
N PRO A 223 -7.36 -25.46 5.91
CA PRO A 223 -8.62 -25.11 6.59
C PRO A 223 -8.41 -24.20 7.80
N ILE A 224 -7.39 -24.45 8.64
CA ILE A 224 -7.08 -23.61 9.81
C ILE A 224 -6.71 -22.18 9.38
N VAL A 225 -5.84 -22.06 8.38
CA VAL A 225 -5.40 -20.74 7.88
C VAL A 225 -6.56 -19.97 7.23
N ASN A 226 -7.48 -20.67 6.56
CA ASN A 226 -8.65 -20.04 5.94
C ASN A 226 -9.63 -19.50 6.99
N GLU A 227 -9.82 -20.20 8.10
CA GLU A 227 -10.66 -19.75 9.23
C GLU A 227 -10.10 -18.48 9.89
N GLU A 228 -8.79 -18.43 10.12
CA GLU A 228 -8.14 -17.22 10.64
C GLU A 228 -8.29 -16.03 9.68
N LYS A 229 -8.13 -16.28 8.36
CA LYS A 229 -8.32 -15.24 7.33
C LYS A 229 -9.77 -14.77 7.27
N ALA A 230 -10.74 -15.67 7.43
CA ALA A 230 -12.16 -15.32 7.46
C ALA A 230 -12.49 -14.40 8.63
N THR A 231 -12.00 -14.73 9.83
CA THR A 231 -12.16 -13.91 11.04
C THR A 231 -11.55 -12.52 10.88
N LYS A 232 -10.33 -12.43 10.30
CA LYS A 232 -9.70 -11.14 10.01
C LYS A 232 -10.51 -10.30 9.01
N ARG A 233 -11.03 -10.93 7.96
CA ARG A 233 -11.90 -10.27 6.96
C ARG A 233 -13.18 -9.73 7.60
N GLN A 234 -13.78 -10.48 8.52
CA GLN A 234 -14.98 -10.05 9.24
C GLN A 234 -14.72 -8.82 10.13
N ARG A 235 -13.64 -8.85 10.93
CA ARG A 235 -13.22 -7.69 11.74
C ARG A 235 -12.98 -6.45 10.89
N GLN A 236 -12.31 -6.60 9.73
CA GLN A 236 -12.10 -5.49 8.81
C GLN A 236 -13.44 -4.91 8.29
N LYS A 237 -14.39 -5.77 7.89
CA LYS A 237 -15.73 -5.33 7.47
C LYS A 237 -16.46 -4.58 8.58
N GLU A 238 -16.42 -5.07 9.82
CA GLU A 238 -17.03 -4.40 10.98
C GLU A 238 -16.41 -3.03 11.25
N THR A 239 -15.09 -2.93 11.27
CA THR A 239 -14.40 -1.64 11.47
C THR A 239 -14.74 -0.62 10.37
N TYR A 240 -14.83 -1.08 9.12
CA TYR A 240 -15.23 -0.25 7.99
C TYR A 240 -16.68 0.24 8.14
N ARG A 241 -17.61 -0.67 8.47
CA ARG A 241 -19.02 -0.32 8.72
C ARG A 241 -19.17 0.72 9.84
N ASN A 242 -18.43 0.55 10.94
CA ASN A 242 -18.47 1.50 12.06
C ASN A 242 -17.94 2.87 11.65
N ARG A 243 -16.80 2.94 10.94
CA ARG A 243 -16.23 4.21 10.46
C ARG A 243 -17.18 4.93 9.50
N MET A 244 -17.87 4.19 8.63
CA MET A 244 -18.89 4.74 7.71
C MET A 244 -20.11 5.26 8.47
N ALA A 245 -20.59 4.52 9.47
CA ALA A 245 -21.72 4.94 10.30
C ALA A 245 -21.42 6.21 11.11
N GLU A 246 -20.20 6.34 11.63
CA GLU A 246 -19.73 7.55 12.30
C GLU A 246 -19.74 8.76 11.36
N LYS A 247 -19.19 8.62 10.14
CA LYS A 247 -19.22 9.70 9.14
C LYS A 247 -20.61 10.11 8.71
N LYS A 248 -21.52 9.15 8.54
CA LYS A 248 -22.94 9.40 8.26
C LYS A 248 -23.61 10.16 9.40
N LYS A 249 -23.29 9.84 10.66
CA LYS A 249 -23.81 10.53 11.85
C LYS A 249 -23.26 11.95 11.95
N GLU A 250 -21.96 12.16 11.71
CA GLU A 250 -21.32 13.48 11.66
C GLU A 250 -21.98 14.38 10.60
N ALA A 251 -22.18 13.85 9.39
CA ALA A 251 -22.82 14.59 8.29
C ALA A 251 -24.27 14.99 8.64
N ARG A 252 -25.07 14.06 9.19
CA ARG A 252 -26.45 14.35 9.62
C ARG A 252 -26.51 15.45 10.69
N ALA A 253 -25.67 15.36 11.71
CA ALA A 253 -25.61 16.37 12.76
C ALA A 253 -25.22 17.76 12.20
N ALA A 254 -24.31 17.82 11.22
CA ALA A 254 -23.95 19.06 10.55
C ALA A 254 -25.13 19.65 9.76
N VAL A 255 -25.89 18.82 9.03
CA VAL A 255 -27.09 19.24 8.30
C VAL A 255 -28.15 19.81 9.25
N ASP A 256 -28.39 19.15 10.39
CA ASP A 256 -29.36 19.59 11.40
C ASP A 256 -28.99 20.97 11.97
N LEU A 257 -27.70 21.19 12.26
CA LEU A 257 -27.18 22.49 12.73
C LEU A 257 -27.29 23.60 11.68
N MET A 258 -27.26 23.24 10.39
CA MET A 258 -27.34 24.18 9.28
C MET A 258 -28.77 24.60 8.91
N SER A 259 -29.80 23.93 9.42
CA SER A 259 -31.21 24.17 9.06
C SER A 259 -31.66 25.63 9.22
N ASN A 260 -31.29 26.29 10.33
CA ASN A 260 -31.61 27.71 10.58
C ASN A 260 -30.87 28.64 9.62
N THR A 261 -29.59 28.36 9.39
CA THR A 261 -28.75 29.15 8.46
C THR A 261 -29.24 29.00 7.03
N PHE A 262 -29.66 27.81 6.64
CA PHE A 262 -30.27 27.49 5.36
C PHE A 262 -31.53 28.32 5.12
N ALA A 263 -32.48 28.31 6.07
CA ALA A 263 -33.72 29.05 5.95
C ALA A 263 -33.47 30.56 5.78
N ARG A 264 -32.52 31.12 6.55
CA ARG A 264 -32.13 32.53 6.45
C ARG A 264 -31.52 32.87 5.09
N ILE A 265 -30.49 32.14 4.66
CA ILE A 265 -29.79 32.40 3.38
C ILE A 265 -30.76 32.23 2.21
N ARG A 266 -31.59 31.19 2.23
CA ARG A 266 -32.57 30.94 1.18
C ARG A 266 -33.56 32.10 1.04
N ALA A 267 -34.11 32.61 2.14
CA ALA A 267 -35.03 33.74 2.11
C ALA A 267 -34.36 35.04 1.61
N GLU A 268 -33.11 35.30 2.02
CA GLU A 268 -32.32 36.45 1.55
C GLU A 268 -32.04 36.39 0.04
N GLU A 269 -31.68 35.21 -0.48
CA GLU A 269 -31.41 34.99 -1.91
C GLU A 269 -32.70 35.01 -2.75
N GLU A 270 -33.81 34.43 -2.26
CA GLU A 270 -35.11 34.49 -2.93
C GLU A 270 -35.61 35.95 -3.07
N ALA A 271 -35.47 36.77 -2.02
CA ALA A 271 -35.87 38.18 -2.04
C ALA A 271 -35.11 39.02 -3.07
N ARG A 272 -33.84 38.68 -3.33
CA ARG A 272 -32.97 39.38 -4.29
C ARG A 272 -32.94 38.71 -5.68
N ARG A 273 -33.72 37.65 -5.89
CA ARG A 273 -33.68 36.81 -7.11
C ARG A 273 -32.26 36.29 -7.40
N GLY A 274 -31.53 35.99 -6.34
CA GLY A 274 -30.17 35.49 -6.35
C GLY A 274 -30.09 33.99 -6.63
N LEU A 275 -29.10 33.32 -6.04
CA LEU A 275 -28.81 31.91 -6.28
C LEU A 275 -29.49 31.02 -5.22
N VAL A 276 -30.41 30.17 -5.65
CA VAL A 276 -31.17 29.24 -4.78
C VAL A 276 -31.01 27.81 -5.28
N ILE A 277 -30.45 26.93 -4.47
CA ILE A 277 -30.32 25.50 -4.76
C ILE A 277 -31.67 24.82 -4.53
N VAL A 278 -32.18 24.15 -5.57
CA VAL A 278 -33.46 23.44 -5.56
C VAL A 278 -33.27 22.00 -5.09
N SER A 279 -32.28 21.32 -5.66
CA SER A 279 -31.92 19.94 -5.33
C SER A 279 -30.44 19.75 -5.62
N ALA A 280 -29.75 19.03 -4.74
CA ALA A 280 -28.39 18.61 -4.99
C ALA A 280 -28.12 17.22 -4.45
N GLU A 281 -27.52 16.38 -5.29
CA GLU A 281 -27.28 14.97 -5.00
C GLU A 281 -25.81 14.64 -5.25
N TYR A 282 -25.21 13.89 -4.31
CA TYR A 282 -23.82 13.48 -4.38
C TYR A 282 -23.68 11.97 -4.23
N GLY A 283 -22.98 11.32 -5.15
CA GLY A 283 -22.73 9.88 -5.09
C GLY A 283 -22.61 9.28 -6.49
N LYS A 284 -23.02 8.02 -6.62
CA LYS A 284 -23.08 7.34 -7.91
C LYS A 284 -24.36 7.76 -8.61
N LEU A 285 -24.21 8.71 -9.53
CA LEU A 285 -25.32 9.21 -10.34
C LEU A 285 -25.29 8.49 -11.68
N GLU A 286 -26.29 7.65 -11.95
CA GLU A 286 -26.51 7.14 -13.31
C GLU A 286 -26.89 8.33 -14.20
N LEU A 287 -25.99 8.71 -15.12
CA LEU A 287 -26.26 9.72 -16.12
C LEU A 287 -27.39 9.21 -17.04
N GLN A 288 -28.63 9.58 -16.76
CA GLN A 288 -29.75 9.32 -17.66
C GLN A 288 -29.55 10.10 -18.97
N GLY A 289 -29.09 9.40 -20.01
CA GLY A 289 -29.33 9.78 -21.40
C GLY A 289 -28.10 9.92 -22.31
N ALA A 290 -27.54 8.81 -22.76
CA ALA A 290 -27.08 8.65 -24.14
C ALA A 290 -26.94 7.16 -24.50
N ASN A 291 -27.86 6.68 -25.33
CA ASN A 291 -27.95 5.36 -25.97
C ASN A 291 -28.54 4.22 -25.13
N GLY A 292 -29.81 3.96 -25.38
CA GLY A 292 -30.37 2.61 -25.26
C GLY A 292 -29.65 1.68 -26.23
N SER A 293 -28.60 1.01 -25.73
CA SER A 293 -28.00 -0.16 -26.37
C SER A 293 -27.23 -0.93 -25.29
N GLY A 294 -27.97 -1.70 -24.50
CA GLY A 294 -27.42 -2.54 -23.44
C GLY A 294 -28.46 -3.40 -22.73
N ALA A 295 -29.65 -3.59 -23.30
CA ALA A 295 -30.59 -4.62 -22.88
C ALA A 295 -30.23 -5.94 -23.57
N THR A 296 -29.04 -6.45 -23.29
CA THR A 296 -28.67 -7.86 -23.46
C THR A 296 -27.99 -8.33 -22.19
N GLY A 297 -28.72 -8.20 -21.09
CA GLY A 297 -28.44 -8.86 -19.83
C GLY A 297 -29.69 -9.63 -19.46
N ASP A 298 -29.63 -10.94 -19.59
CA ASP A 298 -30.69 -11.89 -19.26
C ASP A 298 -31.29 -11.56 -17.88
N PRO A 299 -32.60 -11.26 -17.76
CA PRO A 299 -33.21 -10.84 -16.50
C PRO A 299 -33.17 -11.91 -15.39
N ASN A 300 -32.75 -13.13 -15.71
CA ASN A 300 -32.67 -14.25 -14.77
C ASN A 300 -31.32 -14.42 -14.05
N LEU A 301 -30.28 -13.62 -14.37
CA LEU A 301 -28.95 -13.75 -13.75
C LEU A 301 -28.66 -12.77 -12.60
N ARG A 302 -29.60 -11.88 -12.26
CA ARG A 302 -29.49 -10.98 -11.10
C ARG A 302 -29.95 -11.62 -9.77
N ARG A 303 -30.21 -12.93 -9.77
CA ARG A 303 -30.82 -13.65 -8.66
C ARG A 303 -29.87 -14.69 -8.06
N GLN A 304 -28.65 -14.29 -7.73
CA GLN A 304 -27.75 -15.06 -6.86
C GLN A 304 -26.55 -14.18 -6.50
N GLU A 305 -26.70 -13.37 -5.44
CA GLU A 305 -25.64 -12.88 -4.53
C GLU A 305 -26.15 -11.66 -3.74
N SER A 306 -27.12 -11.86 -2.82
CA SER A 306 -27.32 -10.99 -1.65
C SER A 306 -28.43 -11.52 -0.73
N ASP A 307 -28.22 -12.67 -0.10
CA ASP A 307 -29.11 -13.16 0.98
C ASP A 307 -28.68 -12.66 2.38
N ASP A 308 -27.82 -11.64 2.46
CA ASP A 308 -27.39 -11.07 3.74
C ASP A 308 -27.05 -9.58 3.61
N MET A 309 -28.04 -8.73 3.33
CA MET A 309 -27.93 -7.29 3.60
C MET A 309 -29.33 -6.69 3.73
N GLY A 310 -29.49 -5.79 4.70
CA GLY A 310 -30.69 -5.00 4.92
C GLY A 310 -31.06 -4.10 3.72
N PRO A 311 -31.98 -3.14 3.90
CA PRO A 311 -32.46 -2.31 2.80
C PRO A 311 -31.28 -1.67 2.04
N PRO A 312 -31.32 -1.63 0.69
CA PRO A 312 -30.23 -1.10 -0.11
C PRO A 312 -29.93 0.33 0.35
N GLU A 313 -28.70 0.58 0.81
CA GLU A 313 -28.29 1.92 1.16
C GLU A 313 -28.32 2.80 -0.11
N PRO A 314 -28.82 4.04 -0.01
CA PRO A 314 -28.93 4.90 -1.18
C PRO A 314 -27.52 5.18 -1.73
N GLU A 315 -27.33 4.92 -3.03
CA GLU A 315 -26.06 5.13 -3.75
C GLU A 315 -25.70 6.62 -3.92
N HIS A 316 -26.61 7.51 -3.50
CA HIS A 316 -26.48 8.96 -3.52
C HIS A 316 -27.01 9.58 -2.21
N ILE A 317 -26.50 10.75 -1.85
CA ILE A 317 -26.89 11.53 -0.68
C ILE A 317 -27.45 12.89 -1.12
N ASP A 318 -28.44 13.40 -0.40
CA ASP A 318 -28.95 14.76 -0.59
C ASP A 318 -28.05 15.76 0.16
N VAL A 319 -27.50 16.72 -0.58
CA VAL A 319 -26.56 17.74 -0.09
C VAL A 319 -27.07 19.16 -0.35
N THR A 320 -28.39 19.30 -0.55
CA THR A 320 -29.05 20.59 -0.82
C THR A 320 -28.81 21.61 0.29
N VAL A 321 -29.01 21.19 1.55
CA VAL A 321 -28.89 22.09 2.72
C VAL A 321 -27.46 22.61 2.91
N PRO A 322 -26.42 21.73 2.97
CA PRO A 322 -25.04 22.18 3.03
C PRO A 322 -24.63 23.11 1.88
N LEU A 323 -25.02 22.82 0.64
CA LEU A 323 -24.61 23.63 -0.51
C LEU A 323 -25.25 25.01 -0.51
N GLN A 324 -26.53 25.13 -0.16
CA GLN A 324 -27.18 26.43 -0.05
C GLN A 324 -26.52 27.29 1.03
N CYS A 325 -26.05 26.69 2.14
CA CYS A 325 -25.34 27.41 3.20
C CYS A 325 -23.97 27.96 2.76
N LEU A 326 -23.39 27.43 1.68
CA LEU A 326 -22.14 27.92 1.10
C LEU A 326 -22.34 29.07 0.10
N VAL A 327 -23.59 29.39 -0.29
CA VAL A 327 -23.91 30.49 -1.19
C VAL A 327 -23.63 31.82 -0.49
N LYS A 328 -22.89 32.70 -1.17
CA LYS A 328 -22.61 34.07 -0.73
C LYS A 328 -22.70 35.01 -1.92
N ASP A 329 -23.39 36.14 -1.75
CA ASP A 329 -23.58 37.15 -2.79
C ASP A 329 -24.09 36.57 -4.12
N SER A 330 -25.08 35.68 -4.03
CA SER A 330 -25.66 34.97 -5.18
C SER A 330 -24.66 34.17 -6.03
N LYS A 331 -23.57 33.70 -5.41
CA LYS A 331 -22.54 32.84 -6.02
C LYS A 331 -22.21 31.67 -5.11
N LEU A 332 -21.90 30.52 -5.71
CA LEU A 332 -21.38 29.34 -5.04
C LEU A 332 -20.05 28.96 -5.68
N ILE A 333 -19.01 28.87 -4.85
CA ILE A 333 -17.67 28.47 -5.25
C ILE A 333 -17.25 27.29 -4.38
N VAL A 334 -17.07 26.13 -5.02
CA VAL A 334 -16.51 24.93 -4.39
C VAL A 334 -15.18 24.62 -5.07
N HIS A 335 -14.14 24.38 -4.27
CA HIS A 335 -12.78 24.18 -4.76
C HIS A 335 -12.54 22.76 -5.30
N ASP A 336 -11.39 22.59 -5.98
CA ASP A 336 -10.86 21.31 -6.47
C ASP A 336 -10.39 20.44 -5.30
N SER A 337 -11.34 19.88 -4.56
CA SER A 337 -11.13 18.91 -3.49
C SER A 337 -12.29 17.93 -3.47
N THR A 338 -12.06 16.74 -2.90
CA THR A 338 -13.08 15.72 -2.68
C THR A 338 -14.28 16.32 -1.93
N LYS A 339 -15.48 16.26 -2.53
CA LYS A 339 -16.69 16.89 -1.96
C LYS A 339 -17.18 16.20 -0.70
N SER A 340 -16.81 14.94 -0.47
CA SER A 340 -17.11 14.20 0.77
C SER A 340 -16.46 14.81 2.03
N GLN A 341 -15.48 15.71 1.88
CA GLN A 341 -14.85 16.42 3.00
C GLN A 341 -15.63 17.67 3.44
N LEU A 342 -16.63 18.11 2.68
CA LEU A 342 -17.43 19.28 3.03
C LEU A 342 -18.35 18.96 4.22
N ALA A 343 -18.63 19.98 5.03
CA ALA A 343 -19.53 19.82 6.18
C ALA A 343 -20.93 19.40 5.72
N GLY A 344 -21.47 18.32 6.31
CA GLY A 344 -22.76 17.74 5.88
C GLY A 344 -22.67 16.76 4.72
N PHE A 345 -21.47 16.53 4.16
CA PHE A 345 -21.23 15.50 3.15
C PHE A 345 -20.61 14.25 3.79
N TYR A 346 -20.82 13.10 3.16
CA TYR A 346 -20.06 11.87 3.38
C TYR A 346 -19.96 11.10 2.06
N ASP A 347 -19.03 10.15 1.95
CA ASP A 347 -18.87 9.33 0.75
C ASP A 347 -19.82 8.11 0.81
N PRO A 348 -20.87 8.01 -0.03
CA PRO A 348 -21.76 6.84 -0.05
C PRO A 348 -21.17 5.63 -0.80
N CYS A 349 -20.18 5.83 -1.67
CA CYS A 349 -19.61 4.80 -2.56
C CYS A 349 -18.08 4.92 -2.62
N VAL A 350 -17.42 4.42 -1.57
CA VAL A 350 -15.95 4.45 -1.45
C VAL A 350 -15.31 3.58 -2.52
N GLY A 351 -14.41 4.18 -3.30
CA GLY A 351 -13.67 3.49 -4.37
C GLY A 351 -14.37 3.49 -5.73
N GLU A 352 -15.59 4.02 -5.82
CA GLU A 352 -16.29 4.24 -7.09
C GLU A 352 -16.28 5.72 -7.50
N ASP A 353 -16.58 5.97 -8.78
CA ASP A 353 -16.68 7.31 -9.36
C ASP A 353 -17.93 8.04 -8.84
N LYS A 354 -17.70 9.24 -8.31
CA LYS A 354 -18.72 10.07 -7.68
C LYS A 354 -18.90 11.37 -8.42
N HIS A 355 -20.15 11.79 -8.50
CA HIS A 355 -20.55 13.02 -9.14
C HIS A 355 -21.42 13.84 -8.19
N LEU A 356 -21.33 15.16 -8.31
CA LEU A 356 -22.22 16.11 -7.67
C LEU A 356 -23.11 16.72 -8.74
N ARG A 357 -24.42 16.48 -8.63
CA ARG A 357 -25.45 17.11 -9.47
C ARG A 357 -26.15 18.19 -8.66
N VAL A 358 -26.24 19.39 -9.22
CA VAL A 358 -26.85 20.56 -8.58
C VAL A 358 -27.84 21.20 -9.53
N GLN A 359 -29.09 21.29 -9.08
CA GLN A 359 -30.16 22.06 -9.72
C GLN A 359 -30.39 23.34 -8.92
N TYR A 360 -30.38 24.49 -9.59
CA TYR A 360 -30.45 25.79 -8.95
C TYR A 360 -31.24 26.81 -9.76
N LEU A 361 -31.82 27.78 -9.07
CA LEU A 361 -32.46 28.96 -9.63
C LEU A 361 -31.49 30.14 -9.55
N PHE A 362 -31.38 30.91 -10.63
CA PHE A 362 -30.71 32.19 -10.66
C PHE A 362 -31.52 33.16 -11.50
N HIS A 363 -31.89 34.33 -10.95
CA HIS A 363 -32.80 35.27 -11.63
C HIS A 363 -34.11 34.62 -12.10
N SER A 364 -34.65 33.69 -11.29
CA SER A 364 -35.86 32.89 -11.60
C SER A 364 -35.75 31.94 -12.80
N GLN A 365 -34.53 31.69 -13.31
CA GLN A 365 -34.28 30.67 -14.33
C GLN A 365 -33.67 29.43 -13.69
N LEU A 366 -34.15 28.25 -14.10
CA LEU A 366 -33.66 26.96 -13.61
C LEU A 366 -32.44 26.53 -14.42
N HIS A 367 -31.40 26.12 -13.72
CA HIS A 367 -30.15 25.61 -14.27
C HIS A 367 -29.77 24.30 -13.59
N GLU A 368 -29.05 23.46 -14.31
CA GLU A 368 -28.52 22.19 -13.82
C GLU A 368 -27.04 22.07 -14.18
N THR A 369 -26.25 21.51 -13.28
CA THR A 369 -24.84 21.21 -13.52
C THR A 369 -24.45 19.94 -12.81
N THR A 370 -23.67 19.11 -13.50
CA THR A 370 -23.08 17.89 -12.93
C THR A 370 -21.58 18.00 -13.05
N ILE A 371 -20.87 17.72 -11.96
CA ILE A 371 -19.41 17.77 -11.89
C ILE A 371 -18.86 16.50 -11.26
N ALA A 372 -17.60 16.19 -11.54
CA ALA A 372 -16.89 15.12 -10.84
C ALA A 372 -16.50 15.54 -9.42
N ASP A 373 -16.25 14.57 -8.54
CA ASP A 373 -15.89 14.80 -7.13
C ASP A 373 -14.71 15.78 -6.92
N ASN A 374 -13.66 15.68 -7.75
CA ASN A 374 -12.47 16.52 -7.61
C ASN A 374 -12.52 17.82 -8.42
N GLU A 375 -13.58 18.07 -9.18
CA GLU A 375 -13.71 19.26 -10.03
C GLU A 375 -14.27 20.45 -9.24
N ALA A 376 -13.78 21.66 -9.50
CA ALA A 376 -14.30 22.89 -8.91
C ALA A 376 -15.69 23.23 -9.47
N LEU A 377 -16.58 23.67 -8.58
CA LEU A 377 -17.88 24.22 -8.96
C LEU A 377 -17.85 25.73 -8.84
N ARG A 378 -18.23 26.43 -9.91
CA ARG A 378 -18.53 27.88 -9.86
C ARG A 378 -19.87 28.12 -10.54
N ILE A 379 -20.87 28.48 -9.74
CA ILE A 379 -22.20 28.86 -10.23
C ILE A 379 -22.61 30.22 -9.66
N PRO A 380 -23.38 31.04 -10.39
CA PRO A 380 -23.93 30.80 -11.73
C PRO A 380 -22.85 30.78 -12.82
N ARG A 381 -22.95 29.85 -13.78
CA ARG A 381 -22.09 29.86 -14.97
C ARG A 381 -22.46 31.07 -15.82
N GLN A 382 -21.49 31.81 -16.35
CA GLN A 382 -21.77 32.87 -17.33
C GLN A 382 -22.53 32.24 -18.50
N CYS A 383 -23.80 32.61 -18.66
CA CYS A 383 -24.61 32.15 -19.77
C CYS A 383 -24.16 32.91 -21.02
N GLU A 384 -23.31 32.33 -21.85
CA GLU A 384 -23.34 32.68 -23.27
C GLU A 384 -24.63 32.11 -23.84
N TRP A 385 -25.60 32.98 -24.09
CA TRP A 385 -26.81 32.66 -24.83
C TRP A 385 -26.47 32.29 -26.27
N ASN A 386 -26.03 31.06 -26.52
CA ASN A 386 -26.02 30.48 -27.86
C ASN A 386 -27.23 29.56 -28.00
N PHE A 387 -28.34 30.17 -28.40
CA PHE A 387 -29.40 29.45 -29.11
C PHE A 387 -28.78 28.89 -30.39
N LEU A 388 -28.40 27.62 -30.40
CA LEU A 388 -28.32 26.83 -31.62
C LEU A 388 -28.62 25.38 -31.28
N PHE A 389 -29.89 25.02 -31.46
CA PHE A 389 -30.25 23.70 -31.95
C PHE A 389 -29.32 23.37 -33.13
N SER A 390 -28.41 22.41 -32.96
CA SER A 390 -27.91 21.64 -34.08
C SER A 390 -27.27 20.36 -33.60
N SER A 391 -28.03 19.28 -33.75
CA SER A 391 -27.50 17.95 -33.96
C SER A 391 -26.33 18.00 -34.94
N ARG A 392 -25.14 17.56 -34.53
CA ARG A 392 -24.24 16.79 -35.40
C ARG A 392 -23.06 16.24 -34.61
N SER A 393 -23.03 14.91 -34.56
CA SER A 393 -21.83 14.13 -34.34
C SER A 393 -20.67 14.66 -35.18
N LYS A 394 -19.51 14.88 -34.57
CA LYS A 394 -18.24 14.96 -35.30
C LYS A 394 -17.34 13.81 -34.87
N THR A 395 -17.49 12.74 -35.62
CA THR A 395 -16.45 11.77 -35.96
C THR A 395 -15.20 12.53 -36.43
N SER A 396 -14.07 12.37 -35.75
CA SER A 396 -12.77 12.85 -36.21
C SER A 396 -12.05 11.75 -36.99
N LEU A 397 -12.00 11.89 -38.32
CA LEU A 397 -11.13 11.14 -39.20
C LEU A 397 -10.11 12.10 -39.81
N VAL A 398 -8.84 11.79 -39.56
CA VAL A 398 -7.70 11.77 -40.51
C VAL A 398 -7.56 13.00 -41.43
N THR A 399 -6.53 13.81 -41.16
CA THR A 399 -5.94 14.71 -42.16
C THR A 399 -4.63 14.10 -42.70
N ARG A 400 -4.63 13.80 -44.00
CA ARG A 400 -3.41 13.49 -44.77
C ARG A 400 -3.32 14.47 -45.94
N GLY A 401 -2.28 15.29 -45.90
CA GLY A 401 -1.44 15.71 -47.03
C GLY A 401 -2.00 16.66 -48.09
N LYS A 402 -1.21 17.69 -48.40
CA LYS A 402 -1.01 18.23 -49.77
C LYS A 402 0.18 19.24 -49.79
N PRO A 403 0.76 19.59 -50.96
CA PRO A 403 2.01 18.96 -51.40
C PRO A 403 3.09 19.90 -52.01
N ASN A 404 4.27 19.30 -52.26
CA ASN A 404 5.20 19.42 -53.41
C ASN A 404 5.87 20.74 -53.87
N GLY A 405 7.19 20.63 -54.07
CA GLY A 405 7.94 21.28 -55.16
C GLY A 405 9.43 21.50 -54.83
N LYS A 406 10.30 20.49 -55.04
CA LYS A 406 11.45 20.43 -56.00
C LYS A 406 12.37 21.67 -56.00
N ILE A 407 13.70 21.54 -55.89
CA ILE A 407 14.65 21.26 -56.99
C ILE A 407 16.07 20.97 -56.40
N LEU A 408 16.76 19.93 -56.96
CA LEU A 408 18.20 19.72 -57.33
C LEU A 408 19.32 20.38 -56.47
N GLU A 409 20.53 19.86 -56.21
CA GLU A 409 21.46 18.93 -56.88
C GLU A 409 22.63 18.68 -55.88
N ALA A 410 23.12 17.44 -55.69
CA ALA A 410 24.43 16.92 -56.13
C ALA A 410 25.67 17.17 -55.24
N LEU A 411 26.56 16.15 -55.25
CA LEU A 411 27.94 16.07 -54.73
C LEU A 411 28.04 15.96 -53.19
N GLY A 412 28.84 15.10 -52.55
CA GLY A 412 29.91 14.20 -52.94
C GLY A 412 30.67 13.89 -51.64
N ASN A 413 30.72 12.63 -51.23
CA ASN A 413 31.95 11.84 -51.01
C ASN A 413 32.80 12.15 -49.75
N SER A 414 33.35 11.07 -49.18
CA SER A 414 34.42 10.98 -48.16
C SER A 414 34.02 11.40 -46.73
N GLY A 415 34.24 10.64 -45.66
CA GLY A 415 35.15 9.53 -45.41
C GLY A 415 35.84 9.75 -44.05
N LYS A 416 36.15 8.65 -43.34
CA LYS A 416 37.00 8.48 -42.13
C LYS A 416 36.29 8.75 -40.78
N SER A 417 36.17 7.81 -39.84
CA SER A 417 37.14 6.91 -39.17
C SER A 417 37.99 7.58 -38.09
N LYS A 418 37.99 6.93 -36.90
CA LYS A 418 38.74 7.17 -35.65
C LYS A 418 38.17 8.32 -34.81
N ILE A 419 37.90 8.18 -33.51
CA ILE A 419 38.41 7.30 -32.44
C ILE A 419 37.24 6.79 -31.60
#